data_AF-A0A1C2DD51-F1
#
_entry.id   AF-A0A1C2DD51-F1
#
_cell.length_a   1.000
_cell.length_b   1.000
_cell.length_c   1.000
_cell.angle_alpha   90.00
_cell.angle_beta   90.00
_cell.angle_gamma   90.00
#
_symmetry.space_group_name_H-M   'P 1'
#
loop_
_entity.id
_entity.type
_entity.pdbx_description
1 polymer ?
#
loop_
_entity_poly.entity_id
_entity_poly.type
_entity_poly.pdbx_seq_one_letter_code
_entity_poly.pdbx_strand_id
1 'polypeptide(L)'
;MNMTAFAILTGKSLKTAVASYGKTAATFTEKTHQLAYSALNHVEQHHDAIYCNAIYSATPKNYRAAVVKWMTAFGKVAFDAVKLVFTYAKGKKSDLPAAFTTSPADYEKDKKSTEAKAKAPLVDRIGKIADATLDDDDAGQDDKNFALFMATQIKKYREMTAKAKPAAATSNVVEIKQAETKPVEGEETKEAAPKASRPKVAKPESDKDAAPASTIKRIKVDREASDRLASAAA
;
A
#
# COMPACT_ATOMS: atom_id res chain seq x y z
N MET A 1 1.15 -13.74 -26.51
CA MET A 1 0.95 -12.44 -25.83
C MET A 1 1.13 -11.35 -26.87
N ASN A 2 0.07 -10.68 -27.28
CA ASN A 2 0.22 -9.45 -28.08
C ASN A 2 0.69 -8.35 -27.13
N MET A 3 1.97 -7.99 -27.20
CA MET A 3 2.44 -6.72 -26.66
C MET A 3 1.86 -5.63 -27.55
N THR A 4 0.67 -5.15 -27.21
CA THR A 4 0.11 -3.94 -27.82
C THR A 4 1.13 -2.82 -27.65
N ALA A 5 1.64 -2.29 -28.75
CA ALA A 5 2.52 -1.12 -28.74
C ALA A 5 1.82 0.01 -27.98
N PHE A 6 2.47 0.53 -26.94
CA PHE A 6 1.93 1.65 -26.18
C PHE A 6 2.36 2.97 -26.82
N ALA A 7 1.45 3.95 -26.83
CA ALA A 7 1.79 5.29 -27.28
C ALA A 7 2.71 5.98 -26.27
N ILE A 8 3.82 6.55 -26.75
CA ILE A 8 4.69 7.39 -25.92
C ILE A 8 4.00 8.74 -25.72
N LEU A 9 3.65 9.07 -24.48
CA LEU A 9 3.06 10.36 -24.13
C LEU A 9 4.16 11.41 -23.95
N THR A 10 4.00 12.59 -24.53
CA THR A 10 4.96 13.71 -24.43
C THR A 10 4.26 15.05 -24.17
N GLY A 11 4.98 16.00 -23.58
CA GLY A 11 4.50 17.37 -23.36
C GLY A 11 3.17 17.44 -22.58
N LYS A 12 2.15 18.06 -23.20
CA LYS A 12 0.85 18.31 -22.56
C LYS A 12 0.10 17.02 -22.20
N SER A 13 0.18 15.97 -23.04
CA SER A 13 -0.53 14.71 -22.78
C SER A 13 0.06 13.95 -21.59
N LEU A 14 1.39 13.95 -21.47
CA LEU A 14 2.07 13.38 -20.31
C LEU A 14 1.71 14.12 -19.02
N LYS A 15 1.71 15.47 -19.04
CA LYS A 15 1.34 16.28 -17.88
C LYS A 15 -0.08 15.98 -17.40
N THR A 16 -1.05 15.86 -18.32
CA THR A 16 -2.43 15.51 -17.98
C THR A 16 -2.55 14.08 -17.46
N ALA A 17 -1.85 13.13 -18.08
CA ALA A 17 -1.86 11.73 -17.64
C ALA A 17 -1.34 11.59 -16.20
N VAL A 18 -0.21 12.24 -15.89
CA VAL A 18 0.37 12.27 -14.54
C VAL A 18 -0.59 12.91 -13.54
N ALA A 19 -1.21 14.04 -13.88
CA ALA A 19 -2.19 14.70 -13.01
C ALA A 19 -3.42 13.82 -12.72
N SER A 20 -3.84 13.00 -13.68
CA SER A 20 -5.01 12.12 -13.55
C SER A 20 -4.71 10.74 -12.95
N TYR A 21 -3.43 10.33 -12.90
CA TYR A 21 -3.03 8.98 -12.52
C TYR A 21 -3.50 8.60 -11.11
N GLY A 22 -3.41 9.52 -10.15
CA GLY A 22 -3.88 9.29 -8.78
C GLY A 22 -5.37 8.93 -8.72
N LYS A 23 -6.21 9.56 -9.56
CA LYS A 23 -7.63 9.23 -9.66
C LYS A 23 -7.85 7.83 -10.23
N THR A 24 -7.12 7.46 -11.28
CA THR A 24 -7.19 6.11 -11.86
C THR A 24 -6.79 5.04 -10.85
N ALA A 25 -5.72 5.27 -10.07
CA ALA A 25 -5.28 4.36 -9.01
C ALA A 25 -6.31 4.24 -7.88
N ALA A 26 -6.95 5.35 -7.48
CA ALA A 26 -8.02 5.35 -6.48
C ALA A 26 -9.22 4.52 -6.96
N THR A 27 -9.69 4.74 -8.21
CA THR A 27 -10.79 3.97 -8.79
C THR A 27 -10.46 2.48 -8.92
N PHE A 28 -9.21 2.12 -9.26
CA PHE A 28 -8.78 0.72 -9.25
C PHE A 28 -8.89 0.11 -7.85
N THR A 29 -8.42 0.82 -6.84
CA THR A 29 -8.45 0.36 -5.44
C THR A 29 -9.87 0.18 -4.95
N GLU A 30 -10.75 1.15 -5.21
CA GLU A 30 -12.18 1.12 -4.87
C GLU A 30 -12.90 -0.06 -5.54
N LYS A 31 -12.73 -0.24 -6.86
CA LYS A 31 -13.34 -1.36 -7.57
C LYS A 31 -12.83 -2.71 -7.08
N THR A 32 -11.54 -2.80 -6.78
CA THR A 32 -10.95 -4.04 -6.26
C THR A 32 -11.50 -4.36 -4.88
N HIS A 33 -11.64 -3.37 -4.01
CA HIS A 33 -12.22 -3.52 -2.69
C HIS A 33 -13.69 -3.96 -2.76
N GLN A 34 -14.50 -3.31 -3.60
CA GLN A 34 -15.90 -3.67 -3.81
C GLN A 34 -16.05 -5.13 -4.28
N LEU A 35 -15.25 -5.55 -5.26
CA LEU A 35 -15.27 -6.93 -5.76
C LEU A 35 -14.81 -7.92 -4.68
N ALA A 36 -13.71 -7.62 -3.99
CA ALA A 36 -13.16 -8.49 -2.96
C ALA A 36 -14.14 -8.67 -1.79
N TYR A 37 -14.78 -7.59 -1.35
CA TYR A 37 -15.82 -7.62 -0.34
C TYR A 37 -17.01 -8.48 -0.79
N SER A 38 -17.49 -8.28 -2.02
CA SER A 38 -18.61 -9.05 -2.57
C SER A 38 -18.29 -10.55 -2.64
N ALA A 39 -17.05 -10.91 -2.98
CA ALA A 39 -16.59 -12.29 -2.96
C ALA A 39 -16.58 -12.90 -1.55
N LEU A 40 -16.12 -12.15 -0.54
CA LEU A 40 -16.20 -12.62 0.86
C LEU A 40 -17.64 -12.78 1.34
N ASN A 41 -18.54 -11.87 0.96
CA ASN A 41 -19.95 -11.99 1.29
C ASN A 41 -20.57 -13.23 0.62
N HIS A 42 -20.17 -13.56 -0.62
CA HIS A 42 -20.59 -14.80 -1.27
C HIS A 42 -20.09 -16.04 -0.53
N VAL A 43 -18.84 -16.05 -0.04
CA VAL A 43 -18.32 -17.15 0.80
C VAL A 43 -19.16 -17.33 2.06
N GLU A 44 -19.58 -16.24 2.69
CA GLU A 44 -20.41 -16.29 3.90
C GLU A 44 -21.79 -16.90 3.61
N GLN A 45 -22.42 -16.51 2.50
CA GLN A 45 -23.75 -16.95 2.13
C GLN A 45 -23.80 -18.35 1.51
N HIS A 46 -22.78 -18.73 0.74
CA HIS A 46 -22.80 -19.94 -0.11
C HIS A 46 -21.68 -20.93 0.21
N HIS A 47 -20.77 -20.60 1.13
CA HIS A 47 -19.66 -21.48 1.57
C HIS A 47 -18.73 -21.92 0.43
N ASP A 48 -18.62 -21.11 -0.62
CA ASP A 48 -17.76 -21.35 -1.79
C ASP A 48 -16.83 -20.14 -2.03
N ALA A 49 -15.58 -20.42 -2.37
CA ALA A 49 -14.52 -19.46 -2.66
C ALA A 49 -14.30 -19.20 -4.16
N ILE A 50 -15.22 -19.64 -5.03
CA ILE A 50 -15.13 -19.46 -6.50
C ILE A 50 -14.80 -18.02 -6.91
N TYR A 51 -15.46 -17.01 -6.33
CA TYR A 51 -15.20 -15.62 -6.67
C TYR A 51 -13.91 -15.07 -6.07
N CYS A 52 -13.44 -15.60 -4.94
CA CYS A 52 -12.10 -15.27 -4.42
C CYS A 52 -11.01 -15.75 -5.41
N ASN A 53 -11.19 -16.94 -6.00
CA ASN A 53 -10.29 -17.48 -7.02
C ASN A 53 -10.33 -16.70 -8.33
N ALA A 54 -11.53 -16.29 -8.77
CA ALA A 54 -11.70 -15.45 -9.94
C ALA A 54 -10.99 -14.10 -9.77
N ILE A 55 -11.14 -13.45 -8.61
CA ILE A 55 -10.49 -12.18 -8.30
C ILE A 55 -8.96 -12.36 -8.24
N TYR A 56 -8.45 -13.40 -7.59
CA TYR A 56 -7.02 -13.66 -7.53
C TYR A 56 -6.40 -13.77 -8.94
N SER A 57 -7.08 -14.49 -9.83
CA SER A 57 -6.64 -14.70 -11.21
C SER A 57 -6.65 -13.40 -12.01
N ALA A 58 -7.71 -12.59 -11.87
CA ALA A 58 -7.86 -11.30 -12.55
C ALA A 58 -6.96 -10.19 -11.98
N THR A 59 -6.53 -10.32 -10.72
CA THR A 59 -5.72 -9.31 -10.04
C THR A 59 -4.29 -9.27 -10.61
N PRO A 60 -3.72 -8.08 -10.87
CA PRO A 60 -2.32 -7.93 -11.25
C PRO A 60 -1.35 -8.57 -10.25
N LYS A 61 -0.28 -9.21 -10.74
CA LYS A 61 0.66 -10.00 -9.91
C LYS A 61 1.23 -9.23 -8.71
N ASN A 62 1.52 -7.94 -8.87
CA ASN A 62 2.03 -7.06 -7.82
C ASN A 62 1.01 -6.75 -6.70
N TYR A 63 -0.28 -6.95 -6.94
CA TYR A 63 -1.36 -6.67 -5.98
C TYR A 63 -1.99 -7.94 -5.39
N ARG A 64 -1.72 -9.12 -5.97
CA ARG A 64 -2.25 -10.40 -5.49
C ARG A 64 -1.93 -10.68 -4.03
N ALA A 65 -0.72 -10.34 -3.57
CA ALA A 65 -0.32 -10.55 -2.18
C ALA A 65 -1.19 -9.76 -1.20
N ALA A 66 -1.52 -8.50 -1.53
CA ALA A 66 -2.43 -7.65 -0.75
C ALA A 66 -3.80 -8.32 -0.61
N VAL A 67 -4.36 -8.77 -1.74
CA VAL A 67 -5.67 -9.42 -1.81
C VAL A 67 -5.68 -10.72 -1.02
N VAL A 68 -4.65 -11.56 -1.13
CA VAL A 68 -4.54 -12.82 -0.37
C VAL A 68 -4.50 -12.56 1.12
N LYS A 69 -3.61 -11.66 1.58
CA LYS A 69 -3.50 -11.32 3.00
C LYS A 69 -4.82 -10.77 3.54
N TRP A 70 -5.47 -9.91 2.78
CA TRP A 70 -6.74 -9.30 3.17
C TRP A 70 -7.89 -10.33 3.23
N MET A 71 -8.08 -11.12 2.16
CA MET A 71 -9.15 -12.12 2.11
C MET A 71 -8.98 -13.20 3.17
N THR A 72 -7.75 -13.63 3.46
CA THR A 72 -7.49 -14.65 4.50
C THR A 72 -7.64 -14.13 5.93
N ALA A 73 -7.58 -12.80 6.12
CA ALA A 73 -7.73 -12.15 7.41
C ALA A 73 -9.20 -11.89 7.77
N PHE A 74 -9.97 -11.38 6.81
CA PHE A 74 -11.37 -11.01 7.04
C PHE A 74 -12.38 -12.06 6.59
N GLY A 75 -11.96 -13.01 5.74
CA GLY A 75 -12.83 -14.01 5.16
C GLY A 75 -12.70 -15.38 5.82
N LYS A 76 -13.78 -16.15 5.72
CA LYS A 76 -13.79 -17.59 6.04
C LYS A 76 -13.12 -18.43 4.94
N VAL A 77 -11.92 -18.03 4.56
CA VAL A 77 -11.10 -18.66 3.50
C VAL A 77 -9.67 -18.93 3.97
N ALA A 78 -9.07 -19.96 3.37
CA ALA A 78 -7.66 -20.26 3.47
C ALA A 78 -7.05 -20.28 2.07
N PHE A 79 -5.83 -19.76 1.93
CA PHE A 79 -5.12 -19.74 0.66
C PHE A 79 -4.09 -20.87 0.61
N ASP A 80 -4.19 -21.73 -0.39
CA ASP A 80 -3.20 -22.75 -0.71
C ASP A 80 -2.11 -22.12 -1.59
N ALA A 81 -0.92 -21.91 -1.02
CA ALA A 81 0.20 -21.28 -1.72
C ALA A 81 0.83 -22.17 -2.80
N VAL A 82 0.56 -23.48 -2.80
CA VAL A 82 1.05 -24.41 -3.81
C VAL A 82 0.12 -24.40 -5.02
N LYS A 83 -1.19 -24.53 -4.77
CA LYS A 83 -2.21 -24.53 -5.83
C LYS A 83 -2.63 -23.13 -6.29
N LEU A 84 -2.27 -22.10 -5.51
CA LEU A 84 -2.63 -20.70 -5.73
C LEU A 84 -4.15 -20.48 -5.77
N VAL A 85 -4.87 -21.17 -4.89
CA VAL A 85 -6.34 -21.10 -4.78
C VAL A 85 -6.78 -20.88 -3.34
N PHE A 86 -7.89 -20.17 -3.19
CA PHE A 86 -8.67 -20.10 -1.97
C PHE A 86 -9.57 -21.32 -1.82
N THR A 87 -9.69 -21.75 -0.58
CA THR A 87 -10.59 -22.81 -0.13
C THR A 87 -11.45 -22.29 1.02
N TYR A 88 -12.68 -22.79 1.12
CA TYR A 88 -13.56 -22.47 2.25
C TYR A 88 -13.02 -23.07 3.54
N ALA A 89 -12.90 -22.25 4.58
CA ALA A 89 -12.32 -22.64 5.86
C ALA A 89 -13.40 -22.65 6.97
N LYS A 90 -14.08 -23.78 7.15
CA LYS A 90 -15.22 -23.92 8.09
C LYS A 90 -14.93 -23.44 9.52
N GLY A 91 -13.68 -23.57 10.00
CA GLY A 91 -13.26 -23.17 11.35
C GLY A 91 -12.93 -21.69 11.54
N LYS A 92 -12.93 -20.87 10.47
CA LYS A 92 -12.70 -19.42 10.56
C LYS A 92 -14.02 -18.65 10.68
N LYS A 93 -13.94 -17.41 11.18
CA LYS A 93 -15.05 -16.45 11.16
C LYS A 93 -14.77 -15.40 10.08
N SER A 94 -15.83 -14.94 9.43
CA SER A 94 -15.77 -13.76 8.57
C SER A 94 -16.01 -12.51 9.40
N ASP A 95 -15.22 -11.47 9.16
CA ASP A 95 -15.40 -10.13 9.71
C ASP A 95 -15.69 -9.16 8.56
N LEU A 96 -16.92 -9.26 8.05
CA LEU A 96 -17.39 -8.39 6.96
C LEU A 96 -17.46 -6.92 7.37
N PRO A 97 -17.88 -6.53 8.59
CA PRO A 97 -17.84 -5.13 9.01
C PRO A 97 -16.44 -4.50 8.90
N ALA A 98 -15.39 -5.17 9.39
CA ALA A 98 -14.02 -4.68 9.26
C ALA A 98 -13.50 -4.73 7.81
N ALA A 99 -13.93 -5.74 7.04
CA ALA A 99 -13.64 -5.81 5.61
C ALA A 99 -14.25 -4.63 4.84
N PHE A 100 -15.42 -4.13 5.24
CA PHE A 100 -16.07 -3.02 4.56
C PHE A 100 -15.27 -1.71 4.71
N THR A 101 -14.64 -1.48 5.86
CA THR A 101 -13.93 -0.23 6.16
C THR A 101 -12.45 -0.26 5.76
N THR A 102 -11.86 -1.45 5.60
CA THR A 102 -10.43 -1.61 5.34
C THR A 102 -10.22 -2.16 3.94
N SER A 103 -9.56 -1.42 3.05
CA SER A 103 -9.23 -1.92 1.71
C SER A 103 -8.05 -2.91 1.73
N PRO A 104 -7.87 -3.78 0.72
CA PRO A 104 -6.70 -4.64 0.63
C PRO A 104 -5.37 -3.88 0.61
N ALA A 105 -5.34 -2.69 0.00
CA ALA A 105 -4.15 -1.85 -0.06
C ALA A 105 -3.78 -1.32 1.33
N ASP A 106 -4.77 -0.86 2.09
CA ASP A 106 -4.53 -0.25 3.41
C ASP A 106 -4.18 -1.31 4.43
N TYR A 107 -4.85 -2.47 4.40
CA TYR A 107 -4.49 -3.60 5.24
C TYR A 107 -3.05 -4.08 5.03
N GLU A 108 -2.56 -4.12 3.78
CA GLU A 108 -1.17 -4.49 3.52
C GLU A 108 -0.19 -3.43 4.04
N LYS A 109 -0.52 -2.14 3.94
CA LYS A 109 0.30 -1.05 4.50
C LYS A 109 0.33 -1.10 6.01
N ASP A 110 -0.81 -1.29 6.66
CA ASP A 110 -0.92 -1.37 8.12
C ASP A 110 -0.15 -2.58 8.64
N LYS A 111 -0.27 -3.74 7.96
CA LYS A 111 0.55 -4.91 8.28
C LYS A 111 2.03 -4.66 8.06
N LYS A 112 2.45 -4.03 6.96
CA LYS A 112 3.88 -3.70 6.74
C LYS A 112 4.42 -2.70 7.76
N SER A 113 3.60 -1.73 8.18
CA SER A 113 3.93 -0.77 9.23
C SER A 113 4.12 -1.46 10.58
N THR A 114 3.29 -2.47 10.87
CA THR A 114 3.39 -3.26 12.12
C THR A 114 4.46 -4.35 12.04
N GLU A 115 4.78 -4.85 10.83
CA GLU A 115 5.84 -5.83 10.55
C GLU A 115 7.23 -5.20 10.42
N ALA A 116 7.35 -3.87 10.49
CA ALA A 116 8.55 -3.23 10.99
C ALA A 116 8.68 -3.54 12.50
N LYS A 117 8.84 -4.83 12.85
CA LYS A 117 9.36 -5.25 14.15
C LYS A 117 10.62 -4.43 14.34
N ALA A 118 10.58 -3.48 15.27
CA ALA A 118 11.79 -2.88 15.80
C ALA A 118 12.74 -4.05 16.06
N LYS A 119 13.84 -4.12 15.31
CA LYS A 119 14.82 -5.19 15.51
C LYS A 119 15.12 -5.17 17.00
N ALA A 120 15.01 -6.33 17.66
CA ALA A 120 15.36 -6.42 19.07
C ALA A 120 16.71 -5.72 19.27
N PRO A 121 16.89 -4.96 20.37
CA PRO A 121 18.14 -4.26 20.64
C PRO A 121 19.33 -5.18 20.36
N LEU A 122 20.41 -4.62 19.79
CA LEU A 122 21.57 -5.41 19.39
C LEU A 122 22.09 -6.30 20.54
N VAL A 123 22.07 -5.77 21.76
CA VAL A 123 22.44 -6.47 22.99
C VAL A 123 21.61 -7.74 23.22
N ASP A 124 20.30 -7.69 22.96
CA ASP A 124 19.42 -8.85 23.14
C ASP A 124 19.62 -9.90 22.04
N ARG A 125 19.96 -9.45 20.83
CA ARG A 125 20.26 -10.34 19.70
C ARG A 125 21.57 -11.08 19.93
N ILE A 126 22.62 -10.38 20.33
CA ILE A 126 23.92 -10.98 20.63
C ILE A 126 23.80 -11.90 21.85
N GLY A 127 23.03 -11.51 22.88
CA GLY A 127 22.79 -12.35 24.05
C GLY A 127 22.19 -13.70 23.67
N LYS A 128 21.13 -13.69 22.85
CA LYS A 128 20.50 -14.92 22.36
C LYS A 128 21.42 -15.81 21.52
N ILE A 129 22.28 -15.21 20.70
CA ILE A 129 23.26 -15.97 19.90
C ILE A 129 24.28 -16.61 20.83
N ALA A 130 24.81 -15.86 21.81
CA ALA A 130 25.75 -16.39 22.79
C ALA A 130 25.13 -17.52 23.61
N ASP A 131 23.90 -17.34 24.12
CA ASP A 131 23.19 -18.38 24.88
C ASP A 131 22.99 -19.65 24.01
N ALA A 132 22.54 -19.48 22.76
CA ALA A 132 22.35 -20.61 21.84
C ALA A 132 23.65 -21.35 21.52
N THR A 133 24.78 -20.64 21.36
CA THR A 133 26.10 -21.26 21.14
C THR A 133 26.63 -21.99 22.38
N LEU A 134 26.26 -21.54 23.58
CA LEU A 134 26.61 -22.23 24.84
C LEU A 134 25.79 -23.50 25.04
N ASP A 135 24.52 -23.48 24.64
CA ASP A 135 23.59 -24.62 24.73
C ASP A 135 23.77 -25.64 23.59
N ASP A 136 24.60 -25.34 22.58
CA ASP A 136 24.87 -26.22 21.44
C ASP A 136 26.01 -27.21 21.77
N ASP A 137 25.67 -28.50 21.90
CA ASP A 137 26.63 -29.56 22.20
C ASP A 137 27.68 -29.76 21.08
N ASP A 138 27.32 -29.44 19.82
CA ASP A 138 28.19 -29.59 18.65
C ASP A 138 29.10 -28.38 18.40
N ALA A 139 28.91 -27.26 19.13
CA ALA A 139 29.75 -26.08 18.99
C ALA A 139 31.17 -26.32 19.51
N GLY A 140 32.16 -25.82 18.76
CA GLY A 140 33.57 -25.92 19.11
C GLY A 140 33.90 -25.20 20.42
N GLN A 141 34.93 -25.69 21.12
CA GLN A 141 35.33 -25.12 22.42
C GLN A 141 35.67 -23.62 22.34
N ASP A 142 36.29 -23.18 21.24
CA ASP A 142 36.62 -21.77 21.02
C ASP A 142 35.37 -20.89 20.83
N ASP A 143 34.36 -21.41 20.13
CA ASP A 143 33.08 -20.73 19.95
C ASP A 143 32.32 -20.63 21.28
N LYS A 144 32.35 -21.68 22.10
CA LYS A 144 31.80 -21.66 23.47
C LYS A 144 32.54 -20.66 24.37
N ASN A 145 33.86 -20.60 24.28
CA ASN A 145 34.67 -19.63 25.04
C ASN A 145 34.34 -18.19 24.63
N PHE A 146 34.20 -17.93 23.33
CA PHE A 146 33.81 -16.61 22.81
C PHE A 146 32.37 -16.25 23.19
N ALA A 147 31.43 -17.19 23.09
CA ALA A 147 30.05 -17.01 23.52
C ALA A 147 29.96 -16.68 25.01
N LEU A 148 30.72 -17.39 25.86
CA LEU A 148 30.80 -17.12 27.30
C LEU A 148 31.33 -15.71 27.59
N PHE A 149 32.37 -15.28 26.87
CA PHE A 149 32.88 -13.91 26.96
C PHE A 149 31.80 -12.88 26.61
N MET A 150 31.11 -13.06 25.49
CA MET A 150 30.05 -12.14 25.04
C MET A 150 28.87 -12.09 26.01
N ALA A 151 28.41 -13.25 26.50
CA ALA A 151 27.35 -13.33 27.51
C ALA A 151 27.74 -12.58 28.79
N THR A 152 29.00 -12.73 29.23
CA THR A 152 29.53 -12.03 30.40
C THR A 152 29.56 -10.51 30.21
N GLN A 153 30.00 -10.02 29.05
CA GLN A 153 30.02 -8.58 28.75
C GLN A 153 28.60 -8.01 28.69
N ILE A 154 27.67 -8.73 28.08
CA ILE A 154 26.26 -8.33 28.01
C ILE A 154 25.63 -8.27 29.40
N LYS A 155 25.93 -9.24 30.27
CA LYS A 155 25.48 -9.24 31.65
C LYS A 155 26.01 -8.02 32.41
N LYS A 156 27.31 -7.72 32.31
CA LYS A 156 27.91 -6.52 32.90
C LYS A 156 27.27 -5.23 32.39
N TYR A 157 27.04 -5.13 31.09
CA TYR A 157 26.36 -3.98 30.48
C TYR A 157 24.94 -3.80 31.03
N ARG A 158 24.17 -4.88 31.17
CA ARG A 158 22.83 -4.86 31.76
C ARG A 158 22.85 -4.48 33.24
N GLU A 159 23.81 -4.97 34.00
CA GLU A 159 23.96 -4.62 35.42
C GLU A 159 24.36 -3.14 35.62
N MET A 160 25.24 -2.61 34.77
CA MET A 160 25.62 -1.19 34.80
C MET A 160 24.46 -0.28 34.42
N THR A 161 23.71 -0.63 33.37
CA THR A 161 22.54 0.14 32.93
C THR A 161 21.36 0.03 33.92
N ALA A 162 21.22 -1.09 34.62
CA ALA A 162 20.25 -1.25 35.69
C ALA A 162 20.62 -0.45 36.95
N LYS A 163 21.90 -0.42 37.33
CA LYS A 163 22.42 0.38 38.46
C LYS A 163 22.48 1.88 38.15
N ALA A 164 22.52 2.27 36.88
CA ALA A 164 22.53 3.65 36.43
C ALA A 164 21.13 4.30 36.35
N LYS A 165 20.04 3.63 36.77
CA LYS A 165 18.72 4.27 36.89
C LYS A 165 18.73 5.22 38.10
N PRO A 166 18.76 6.56 37.94
CA PRO A 166 18.65 7.46 39.07
C PRO A 166 17.17 7.67 39.41
N ALA A 167 16.95 8.20 40.60
CA ALA A 167 15.72 8.88 41.01
C ALA A 167 15.24 9.89 39.95
N ALA A 168 13.97 10.28 40.07
CA ALA A 168 13.24 11.14 39.14
C ALA A 168 14.01 12.37 38.59
N ALA A 169 13.73 12.64 37.30
CA ALA A 169 13.91 13.88 36.54
C ALA A 169 15.34 14.45 36.40
N THR A 170 15.86 14.48 35.16
CA THR A 170 16.22 15.71 34.43
C THR A 170 16.79 15.35 33.05
N SER A 171 16.49 16.21 32.08
CA SER A 171 16.84 16.10 30.66
C SER A 171 18.33 15.93 30.39
N ASN A 172 18.67 15.06 29.45
CA ASN A 172 19.79 15.30 28.52
C ASN A 172 19.33 14.93 27.12
N VAL A 173 18.60 15.86 26.50
CA VAL A 173 18.47 15.94 25.05
C VAL A 173 19.88 16.18 24.53
N VAL A 174 20.48 15.18 23.88
CA VAL A 174 21.61 15.43 22.99
C VAL A 174 21.00 16.06 21.74
N GLU A 175 20.91 17.38 21.79
CA GLU A 175 20.55 18.23 20.67
C GLU A 175 21.65 18.04 19.61
N ILE A 176 21.35 17.24 18.58
CA ILE A 176 22.20 17.20 17.39
C ILE A 176 22.07 18.58 16.76
N LYS A 177 23.06 19.44 17.02
CA LYS A 177 23.21 20.72 16.33
C LYS A 177 23.18 20.45 14.84
N GLN A 178 22.04 20.76 14.23
CA GLN A 178 21.91 20.92 12.80
C GLN A 178 22.86 22.07 12.43
N ALA A 179 23.91 21.77 11.69
CA ALA A 179 24.80 22.80 11.16
C ALA A 179 24.01 23.61 10.14
N GLU A 180 23.42 24.71 10.59
CA GLU A 180 23.05 25.83 9.73
C GLU A 180 24.33 26.40 9.14
N THR A 181 24.56 26.14 7.86
CA THR A 181 25.45 26.97 7.03
C THR A 181 24.60 27.91 6.21
N LYS A 182 24.53 29.17 6.65
CA LYS A 182 24.48 30.44 5.90
C LYS A 182 24.43 31.56 6.95
N PRO A 183 24.95 32.78 6.72
CA PRO A 183 25.17 33.43 5.43
C PRO A 183 26.53 34.16 5.30
N VAL A 184 26.89 34.60 4.10
CA VAL A 184 27.72 35.80 3.91
C VAL A 184 27.04 36.68 2.87
N GLU A 185 26.73 37.91 3.31
CA GLU A 185 26.18 39.05 2.58
C GLU A 185 27.20 39.73 1.66
N GLY A 186 26.66 40.56 0.75
CA GLY A 186 27.34 41.61 -0.02
C GLY A 186 27.24 41.34 -1.52
N GLU A 187 26.73 42.21 -2.39
CA GLU A 187 26.36 43.63 -2.27
C GLU A 187 25.51 44.00 -3.51
N GLU A 188 24.70 45.06 -3.37
CA GLU A 188 23.76 45.59 -4.35
C GLU A 188 24.40 46.07 -5.68
N THR A 189 23.64 46.00 -6.77
CA THR A 189 23.56 47.15 -7.69
C THR A 189 22.20 47.19 -8.40
N LYS A 190 21.60 48.37 -8.32
CA LYS A 190 20.34 48.82 -8.91
C LYS A 190 20.49 48.98 -10.42
N GLU A 191 19.46 48.64 -11.21
CA GLU A 191 18.98 49.58 -12.24
C GLU A 191 17.58 49.20 -12.78
N ALA A 192 16.94 50.20 -13.38
CA ALA A 192 15.52 50.47 -13.34
C ALA A 192 14.68 49.88 -14.50
N ALA A 193 13.37 49.86 -14.27
CA ALA A 193 12.32 49.59 -15.26
C ALA A 193 12.35 50.55 -16.47
N PRO A 194 11.63 50.23 -17.57
CA PRO A 194 10.37 50.95 -17.74
C PRO A 194 9.18 50.16 -18.35
N LYS A 195 8.02 50.40 -17.73
CA LYS A 195 6.70 50.79 -18.27
C LYS A 195 6.03 50.03 -19.44
N ALA A 196 4.88 49.45 -19.07
CA ALA A 196 3.53 49.74 -19.55
C ALA A 196 3.10 49.33 -20.98
N SER A 197 2.09 48.45 -21.05
CA SER A 197 0.79 48.78 -21.68
C SER A 197 -0.28 47.75 -21.33
N ARG A 198 -1.32 48.21 -20.63
CA ARG A 198 -2.64 47.54 -20.56
C ARG A 198 -3.34 47.71 -21.92
N PRO A 199 -4.28 46.81 -22.26
CA PRO A 199 -5.52 47.27 -22.87
C PRO A 199 -6.73 47.07 -21.96
N LYS A 200 -7.70 47.92 -22.26
CA LYS A 200 -8.87 48.36 -21.52
C LYS A 200 -10.05 47.39 -21.68
N VAL A 201 -10.89 47.40 -20.65
CA VAL A 201 -12.22 46.77 -20.57
C VAL A 201 -13.12 47.17 -21.73
N ALA A 202 -13.92 46.23 -22.23
CA ALA A 202 -15.26 46.50 -22.76
C ALA A 202 -16.21 45.34 -22.44
N LYS A 203 -17.24 45.62 -21.63
CA LYS A 203 -18.49 44.87 -21.53
C LYS A 203 -19.43 45.40 -22.62
N PRO A 204 -20.35 44.58 -23.14
CA PRO A 204 -21.74 45.02 -23.12
C PRO A 204 -22.71 43.94 -22.60
N GLU A 205 -23.85 44.45 -22.17
CA GLU A 205 -24.99 43.80 -21.53
C GLU A 205 -25.79 42.90 -22.50
N SER A 206 -26.31 41.78 -21.98
CA SER A 206 -27.73 41.39 -21.93
C SER A 206 -28.55 41.46 -23.23
N ASP A 207 -29.03 40.31 -23.73
CA ASP A 207 -30.47 40.02 -23.71
C ASP A 207 -30.81 38.55 -24.03
N LYS A 208 -31.84 38.10 -23.31
CA LYS A 208 -32.88 37.05 -23.47
C LYS A 208 -32.80 35.91 -24.52
N ASP A 209 -33.21 34.75 -24.01
CA ASP A 209 -34.06 33.70 -24.59
C ASP A 209 -33.85 33.23 -26.05
N ALA A 210 -33.35 32.00 -26.20
CA ALA A 210 -33.95 30.97 -27.07
C ALA A 210 -33.19 29.62 -26.93
N ALA A 211 -33.86 28.62 -26.36
CA ALA A 211 -33.67 27.21 -26.75
C ALA A 211 -34.30 27.01 -28.16
N PRO A 212 -34.09 25.88 -28.90
CA PRO A 212 -33.61 24.57 -28.44
C PRO A 212 -32.70 23.78 -29.40
N ALA A 213 -32.34 22.58 -28.94
CA ALA A 213 -32.07 21.36 -29.71
C ALA A 213 -30.71 21.21 -30.43
N SER A 214 -29.88 20.29 -29.91
CA SER A 214 -29.07 19.39 -30.74
C SER A 214 -28.65 18.13 -29.97
N THR A 215 -29.44 17.08 -30.21
CA THR A 215 -28.98 15.71 -30.56
C THR A 215 -28.19 14.90 -29.52
N ILE A 216 -28.95 14.23 -28.66
CA ILE A 216 -28.55 12.97 -28.01
C ILE A 216 -28.63 11.86 -29.09
N LYS A 217 -27.49 11.36 -29.59
CA LYS A 217 -27.44 10.09 -30.31
C LYS A 217 -27.47 8.94 -29.30
N ARG A 218 -28.69 8.47 -29.01
CA ARG A 218 -28.95 7.22 -28.28
C ARG A 218 -28.77 6.07 -29.28
N ILE A 219 -27.65 5.36 -29.22
CA ILE A 219 -27.45 4.12 -29.98
C ILE A 219 -28.32 3.06 -29.30
N LYS A 220 -29.42 2.72 -29.98
CA LYS A 220 -30.25 1.54 -29.75
C LYS A 220 -29.49 0.37 -30.39
N VAL A 221 -28.92 -0.52 -29.58
CA VAL A 221 -28.46 -1.82 -30.08
C VAL A 221 -29.57 -2.81 -29.80
N ASP A 222 -30.14 -3.31 -30.88
CA ASP A 222 -31.24 -4.25 -30.91
C ASP A 222 -30.90 -5.55 -30.18
N ARG A 223 -31.90 -5.98 -29.42
CA ARG A 223 -31.99 -7.24 -28.71
C ARG A 223 -32.54 -8.29 -29.67
N GLU A 224 -31.74 -8.73 -30.62
CA GLU A 224 -32.03 -9.89 -31.49
C GLU A 224 -30.72 -10.62 -31.84
N ALA A 225 -30.14 -11.28 -30.83
CA ALA A 225 -29.11 -12.31 -31.03
C ALA A 225 -29.11 -13.34 -29.88
N SER A 226 -30.29 -13.69 -29.37
CA SER A 226 -30.44 -14.73 -28.34
C SER A 226 -31.33 -15.91 -28.78
N ASP A 227 -31.69 -16.02 -30.07
CA ASP A 227 -32.61 -17.06 -30.55
C ASP A 227 -32.13 -17.87 -31.77
N ARG A 228 -30.81 -17.97 -31.98
CA ARG A 228 -30.26 -18.84 -33.05
C ARG A 228 -29.07 -19.71 -32.63
N LEU A 229 -29.16 -20.35 -31.46
CA LEU A 229 -28.32 -21.50 -31.11
C LEU A 229 -28.96 -22.46 -30.09
N ALA A 230 -30.30 -22.55 -30.10
CA ALA A 230 -31.07 -23.58 -29.41
C ALA A 230 -31.83 -24.49 -30.39
N SER A 231 -31.27 -24.69 -31.59
CA SER A 231 -31.77 -25.63 -32.61
C SER A 231 -30.63 -26.07 -33.51
N ALA A 232 -29.71 -26.87 -32.97
CA ALA A 232 -28.77 -27.73 -33.70
C ALA A 232 -27.99 -28.61 -32.70
N ALA A 233 -28.72 -29.43 -31.94
CA ALA A 233 -28.22 -30.65 -31.32
C ALA A 233 -29.45 -31.50 -30.91
N ALA A 234 -30.21 -31.88 -31.93
CA ALA A 234 -30.86 -33.18 -31.98
C ALA A 234 -29.79 -34.20 -32.40
#